data_AF-A0A7S4KY15-F1
#
_entry.id   AF-A0A7S4KY15-F1
#
_cell.length_a   1.000
_cell.length_b   1.000
_cell.length_c   1.000
_cell.angle_alpha   90.00
_cell.angle_beta   90.00
_cell.angle_gamma   90.00
#
_symmetry.space_group_name_H-M   'P 1'
#
loop_
_entity.id
_entity.type
_entity.pdbx_description
1 polymer ?
#
loop_
_entity_poly.entity_id
_entity_poly.type
_entity_poly.pdbx_seq_one_letter_code
_entity_poly.pdbx_strand_id
1 'polypeptide(L)'
;DKLGHRAYLKGSETFKRVVEAFGSQVVDPSSGEIDRRSLASIVFGDAEQMKVLNGIVWPAIRELAVEEMKGMRERGVELCVMEAAVLLEACWDDFVDEVWTVIVPEEKSKERLMKRNNISEEDAKKRISAQMTNQDRMKRSDIIISNEWDTEQTNQQVKKALQGVKNRMSSKPPIQVQQDSNGNNFLSSRWFSCCRSLKVDDATQRSWWRLIRQKYSGVGRYYHNTHHLRDMFVLLQEFAISADRQDLLYLAIFFHDVVYDATRTDNEEASVKFFQTFCNAARQISREDQDLVCKMIMSTKHDADHDRELKGDFAILNDLDLSILGSQPSKYSKYAENVQMEFSPLPFPTFLARRKEFLSKMLSKTTIFSADVFRRHLEDTARSNMDREIAKISRLCSLNN
;
A
#
# COMPACT_ATOMS: atom_id res chain seq x y z
N ASP A 1 3.77 20.81 0.95
CA ASP A 1 4.69 21.72 1.69
C ASP A 1 4.13 22.43 2.92
N LYS A 2 3.04 23.21 2.82
CA LYS A 2 2.53 24.01 3.95
C LYS A 2 2.23 23.18 5.22
N LEU A 3 1.65 22.00 5.06
CA LEU A 3 1.41 21.07 6.17
C LEU A 3 2.70 20.50 6.75
N GLY A 4 3.74 20.31 5.93
CA GLY A 4 5.07 19.93 6.39
C GLY A 4 5.66 20.96 7.34
N HIS A 5 5.60 22.24 6.99
CA HIS A 5 6.06 23.31 7.88
C HIS A 5 5.25 23.37 9.18
N ARG A 6 3.93 23.13 9.10
CA ARG A 6 3.05 23.07 10.28
C ARG A 6 3.34 21.89 11.20
N ALA A 7 3.73 20.74 10.65
CA ALA A 7 3.90 19.51 11.41
C ALA A 7 4.89 19.66 12.56
N TYR A 8 6.00 20.38 12.34
CA TYR A 8 7.07 20.60 13.33
C TYR A 8 7.11 22.03 13.87
N LEU A 9 5.95 22.72 13.97
CA LEU A 9 5.91 23.99 14.72
C LEU A 9 6.34 23.78 16.16
N LYS A 10 6.96 24.82 16.74
CA LYS A 10 7.45 24.79 18.12
C LYS A 10 6.36 24.31 19.09
N GLY A 11 6.70 23.31 19.89
CA GLY A 11 5.79 22.69 20.86
C GLY A 11 5.02 21.47 20.34
N SER A 12 5.06 21.18 19.03
CA SER A 12 4.49 19.93 18.51
C SER A 12 5.33 18.72 18.89
N GLU A 13 4.72 17.54 18.88
CA GLU A 13 5.43 16.29 19.13
C GLU A 13 6.47 16.00 18.04
N THR A 14 6.13 16.31 16.78
CA THR A 14 7.06 16.20 15.66
C THR A 14 8.28 17.10 15.83
N PHE A 15 8.11 18.33 16.35
CA PHE A 15 9.22 19.22 16.66
C PHE A 15 10.20 18.56 17.63
N LYS A 16 9.70 18.00 18.76
CA LYS A 16 10.55 17.33 19.75
C LYS A 16 11.32 16.17 19.14
N ARG A 17 10.63 15.31 18.38
CA ARG A 17 11.24 14.15 17.72
C ARG A 17 12.30 14.55 16.69
N VAL A 18 12.10 15.64 15.96
CA VAL A 18 13.13 16.18 15.05
C VAL A 18 14.35 16.68 15.83
N VAL A 19 14.15 17.41 16.93
CA VAL A 19 15.27 17.88 17.76
C VAL A 19 16.01 16.72 18.45
N GLU A 20 15.31 15.69 18.89
CA GLU A 20 15.92 14.47 19.45
C GLU A 20 16.77 13.73 18.42
N ALA A 21 16.29 13.62 17.18
CA ALA A 21 16.99 12.90 16.13
C ALA A 21 18.20 13.67 15.57
N PHE A 22 18.07 14.99 15.40
CA PHE A 22 19.05 15.82 14.70
C PHE A 22 19.81 16.80 15.59
N GLY A 23 19.54 16.82 16.89
CA GLY A 23 20.20 17.66 17.89
C GLY A 23 19.71 19.12 17.92
N SER A 24 20.12 19.87 18.96
CA SER A 24 19.67 21.26 19.15
C SER A 24 20.17 22.23 18.08
N GLN A 25 21.17 21.86 17.28
CA GLN A 25 21.71 22.67 16.20
C GLN A 25 20.71 22.89 15.04
N VAL A 26 19.65 22.09 14.95
CA VAL A 26 18.58 22.32 13.97
C VAL A 26 17.51 23.30 14.46
N VAL A 27 17.69 23.88 15.65
CA VAL A 27 16.78 24.89 16.21
C VAL A 27 17.43 26.26 16.08
N ASP A 28 16.72 27.20 15.46
CA ASP A 28 17.15 28.58 15.40
C ASP A 28 17.12 29.19 16.81
N PRO A 29 18.25 29.69 17.35
CA PRO A 29 18.31 30.17 18.73
C PRO A 29 17.42 31.39 19.03
N SER A 30 17.07 32.17 18.00
CA SER A 30 16.30 33.41 18.17
C SER A 30 14.80 33.18 18.22
N SER A 31 14.28 32.31 17.35
CA SER A 31 12.85 31.97 17.24
C SER A 31 12.48 30.74 18.08
N GLY A 32 13.44 29.82 18.26
CA GLY A 32 13.19 28.49 18.82
C GLY A 32 12.40 27.58 17.89
N GLU A 33 12.31 27.91 16.59
CA GLU A 33 11.74 27.05 15.54
C GLU A 33 12.83 26.21 14.87
N ILE A 34 12.43 25.21 14.06
CA ILE A 34 13.38 24.45 13.25
C ILE A 34 14.00 25.36 12.19
N ASP A 35 15.33 25.50 12.21
CA ASP A 35 16.08 26.06 11.11
C ASP A 35 16.16 25.04 9.98
N ARG A 36 15.27 25.22 9.00
CA ARG A 36 15.19 24.38 7.81
C ARG A 36 16.48 24.37 7.01
N ARG A 37 17.32 25.42 7.06
CA ARG A 37 18.59 25.46 6.34
C ARG A 37 19.61 24.54 7.00
N SER A 38 19.72 24.60 8.32
CA SER A 38 20.57 23.70 9.10
C SER A 38 20.10 22.25 8.98
N LEU A 39 18.79 21.99 9.14
CA LEU A 39 18.24 20.65 8.94
C LEU A 39 18.49 20.13 7.52
N ALA A 40 18.26 20.96 6.50
CA ALA A 40 18.55 20.65 5.10
C ALA A 40 20.01 20.24 4.90
N SER A 41 20.97 20.93 5.51
CA SER A 41 22.39 20.60 5.37
C SER A 41 22.79 19.23 5.94
N ILE A 42 21.99 18.70 6.88
CA ILE A 42 22.21 17.37 7.47
C ILE A 42 21.56 16.29 6.60
N VAL A 43 20.34 16.52 6.11
CA VAL A 43 19.57 15.48 5.40
C VAL A 43 19.82 15.45 3.90
N PHE A 44 20.16 16.58 3.27
CA PHE A 44 20.45 16.60 1.84
C PHE A 44 21.89 16.13 1.59
N GLY A 45 22.02 14.94 1.00
CA GLY A 45 23.29 14.27 0.74
C GLY A 45 23.49 13.00 1.56
N ASP A 46 22.63 12.74 2.54
CA ASP A 46 22.62 11.53 3.37
C ASP A 46 21.24 10.86 3.32
N ALA A 47 21.18 9.73 2.61
CA ALA A 47 19.93 8.99 2.40
C ALA A 47 19.35 8.41 3.70
N GLU A 48 20.20 8.02 4.66
CA GLU A 48 19.74 7.47 5.94
C GLU A 48 19.15 8.58 6.82
N GLN A 49 19.80 9.76 6.87
CA GLN A 49 19.27 10.91 7.59
C GLN A 49 17.95 11.43 6.98
N MET A 50 17.86 11.44 5.65
CA MET A 50 16.60 11.76 4.96
C MET A 50 15.50 10.76 5.32
N LYS A 51 15.82 9.47 5.40
CA LYS A 51 14.86 8.42 5.80
C LYS A 51 14.38 8.60 7.23
N VAL A 52 15.28 8.95 8.17
CA VAL A 52 14.91 9.28 9.56
C VAL A 52 13.97 10.48 9.60
N LEU A 53 14.30 11.57 8.91
CA LEU A 53 13.45 12.77 8.87
C LEU A 53 12.07 12.46 8.31
N ASN A 54 12.01 11.76 7.18
CA ASN A 54 10.77 11.35 6.54
C ASN A 54 9.92 10.45 7.46
N GLY A 55 10.55 9.51 8.17
CA GLY A 55 9.87 8.65 9.14
C GLY A 55 9.25 9.39 10.33
N ILE A 56 9.76 10.58 10.67
CA ILE A 56 9.22 11.44 11.71
C ILE A 56 8.12 12.36 11.14
N VAL A 57 8.40 13.00 10.00
CA VAL A 57 7.59 14.10 9.48
C VAL A 57 6.40 13.62 8.65
N TRP A 58 6.55 12.57 7.83
CA TRP A 58 5.47 12.10 6.95
C TRP A 58 4.21 11.64 7.70
N PRO A 59 4.29 10.87 8.80
CA PRO A 59 3.11 10.53 9.58
C PRO A 59 2.35 11.76 10.09
N ALA A 60 3.07 12.77 10.58
CA ALA A 60 2.47 14.01 11.07
C ALA A 60 1.82 14.83 9.95
N ILE A 61 2.45 14.93 8.78
CA ILE A 61 1.83 15.58 7.61
C ILE A 61 0.54 14.85 7.21
N ARG A 62 0.56 13.51 7.21
CA ARG A 62 -0.61 12.71 6.86
C ARG A 62 -1.78 12.98 7.81
N GLU A 63 -1.52 13.00 9.12
CA GLU A 63 -2.55 13.32 10.12
C GLU A 63 -3.16 14.71 9.87
N LEU A 64 -2.33 15.72 9.66
CA LEU A 64 -2.79 17.07 9.34
C LEU A 64 -3.58 17.13 8.02
N ALA A 65 -3.17 16.39 7.00
CA ALA A 65 -3.86 16.35 5.72
C ALA A 65 -5.24 15.71 5.84
N VAL A 66 -5.34 14.60 6.58
CA VAL A 66 -6.62 13.92 6.88
C VAL A 66 -7.55 14.84 7.67
N GLU A 67 -7.04 15.58 8.64
CA GLU A 67 -7.82 16.55 9.41
C GLU A 67 -8.32 17.71 8.54
N GLU A 68 -7.46 18.30 7.69
CA GLU A 68 -7.86 19.37 6.76
C GLU A 68 -8.94 18.90 5.78
N MET A 69 -8.77 17.72 5.18
CA MET A 69 -9.76 17.13 4.28
C MET A 69 -11.09 16.87 4.99
N LYS A 70 -11.05 16.42 6.24
CA LYS A 70 -12.25 16.25 7.06
C LYS A 70 -12.97 17.59 7.29
N GLY A 71 -12.23 18.63 7.69
CA GLY A 71 -12.80 19.97 7.90
C GLY A 71 -13.30 20.63 6.61
N MET A 72 -12.70 20.33 5.45
CA MET A 72 -13.23 20.74 4.14
C MET A 72 -14.56 20.03 3.84
N ARG A 73 -14.65 18.73 4.10
CA ARG A 73 -15.88 17.96 3.90
C ARG A 73 -17.02 18.44 4.78
N GLU A 74 -16.75 18.72 6.05
CA GLU A 74 -17.76 19.27 6.99
C GLU A 74 -18.30 20.64 6.54
N ARG A 75 -17.53 21.40 5.74
CA ARG A 75 -17.96 22.66 5.11
C ARG A 75 -18.66 22.47 3.76
N GLY A 76 -18.92 21.23 3.34
CA GLY A 76 -19.57 20.92 2.06
C GLY A 76 -18.66 21.05 0.84
N VAL A 77 -17.33 21.04 1.01
CA VAL A 77 -16.39 20.99 -0.13
C VAL A 77 -16.47 19.60 -0.75
N GLU A 78 -16.94 19.53 -2.00
CA GLU A 78 -17.13 18.26 -2.72
C GLU A 78 -15.86 17.74 -3.39
N LEU A 79 -14.90 18.62 -3.70
CA LEU A 79 -13.65 18.29 -4.37
C LEU A 79 -12.47 18.99 -3.67
N CYS A 80 -11.51 18.19 -3.22
CA CYS A 80 -10.26 18.66 -2.64
C CYS A 80 -9.09 18.14 -3.48
N VAL A 81 -8.10 19.01 -3.75
CA VAL A 81 -6.86 18.63 -4.44
C VAL A 81 -5.72 18.72 -3.45
N MET A 82 -5.07 17.58 -3.18
CA MET A 82 -3.87 17.51 -2.35
C MET A 82 -2.63 17.52 -3.24
N GLU A 83 -1.85 18.61 -3.18
CA GLU A 83 -0.56 18.71 -3.83
C GLU A 83 0.54 18.17 -2.91
N ALA A 84 1.27 17.16 -3.38
CA ALA A 84 2.37 16.56 -2.64
C ALA A 84 3.43 15.98 -3.59
N ALA A 85 4.64 16.53 -3.53
CA ALA A 85 5.78 16.05 -4.32
C ALA A 85 6.17 14.59 -4.05
N VAL A 86 5.91 14.11 -2.82
CA VAL A 86 6.27 12.77 -2.34
C VAL A 86 5.05 11.86 -2.13
N LEU A 87 3.91 12.17 -2.77
CA LEU A 87 2.65 11.43 -2.55
C LEU A 87 2.84 9.91 -2.70
N LEU A 88 3.51 9.49 -3.78
CA LEU A 88 3.70 8.08 -4.11
C LEU A 88 4.85 7.45 -3.31
N GLU A 89 5.93 8.19 -3.07
CA GLU A 89 7.06 7.77 -2.25
C GLU A 89 6.67 7.55 -0.79
N ALA A 90 5.76 8.37 -0.27
CA ALA A 90 5.21 8.27 1.07
C ALA A 90 4.00 7.30 1.17
N CYS A 91 3.62 6.67 0.06
CA CYS A 91 2.47 5.77 -0.05
C CYS A 91 1.15 6.40 0.41
N TRP A 92 0.94 7.68 0.11
CA TRP A 92 -0.26 8.45 0.46
C TRP A 92 -1.39 8.32 -0.57
N ASP A 93 -1.13 7.64 -1.68
CA ASP A 93 -2.13 7.18 -2.64
C ASP A 93 -3.22 6.29 -1.99
N ASP A 94 -2.97 5.75 -0.80
CA ASP A 94 -3.94 4.92 -0.06
C ASP A 94 -5.11 5.71 0.57
N PHE A 95 -5.04 7.04 0.65
CA PHE A 95 -6.11 7.87 1.26
C PHE A 95 -6.68 8.96 0.35
N VAL A 96 -6.36 8.93 -0.95
CA VAL A 96 -6.99 9.78 -1.97
C VAL A 96 -7.87 8.94 -2.91
N ASP A 97 -8.83 9.57 -3.57
CA ASP A 97 -9.74 8.90 -4.52
C ASP A 97 -9.10 8.70 -5.91
N GLU A 98 -8.30 9.67 -6.37
CA GLU A 98 -7.58 9.64 -7.64
C GLU A 98 -6.18 10.27 -7.49
N VAL A 99 -5.17 9.65 -8.10
CA VAL A 99 -3.79 10.15 -8.19
C VAL A 99 -3.59 10.82 -9.55
N TRP A 100 -3.24 12.10 -9.51
CA TRP A 100 -2.94 12.89 -10.70
C TRP A 100 -1.45 13.21 -10.73
N THR A 101 -0.74 12.73 -11.74
CA THR A 101 0.69 13.02 -11.93
C THR A 101 0.88 14.00 -13.07
N VAL A 102 1.67 15.04 -12.81
CA VAL A 102 2.18 15.93 -13.85
C VAL A 102 3.56 15.45 -14.29
N ILE A 103 3.72 15.12 -15.57
CA ILE A 103 4.98 14.67 -16.15
C ILE A 103 5.54 15.68 -17.15
N VAL A 104 6.86 15.64 -17.30
CA VAL A 104 7.62 16.33 -18.34
C VAL A 104 8.88 15.51 -18.64
N PRO A 105 9.39 15.49 -19.89
CA PRO A 105 10.66 14.83 -20.18
C PRO A 105 11.77 15.30 -19.24
N GLU A 106 12.64 14.38 -18.82
CA GLU A 106 13.68 14.68 -17.81
C GLU A 106 14.60 15.82 -18.23
N GLU A 107 14.94 15.90 -19.53
CA GLU A 107 15.76 16.98 -20.08
C GLU A 107 15.10 18.36 -19.86
N LYS A 108 13.80 18.48 -20.11
CA LYS A 108 13.04 19.71 -19.83
C LYS A 108 12.89 19.99 -18.33
N SER A 109 12.73 18.94 -17.51
CA SER A 109 12.72 19.08 -16.05
C SER A 109 14.03 19.69 -15.54
N LYS A 110 15.15 19.15 -16.05
CA LYS A 110 16.52 19.58 -15.74
C LYS A 110 16.75 21.04 -16.16
N GLU A 111 16.43 21.41 -17.39
CA GLU A 111 16.52 22.79 -17.88
C GLU A 111 15.73 23.77 -17.01
N ARG A 112 14.46 23.45 -16.70
CA ARG A 112 13.58 24.27 -15.86
C ARG A 112 14.14 24.42 -14.45
N LEU A 113 14.65 23.33 -13.87
CA LEU A 113 15.20 23.32 -12.51
C LEU A 113 16.48 24.17 -12.43
N MET A 114 17.39 24.01 -13.39
CA MET A 114 18.61 24.81 -13.49
C MET A 114 18.29 26.31 -13.59
N LYS A 115 17.38 26.68 -14.51
CA LYS A 115 17.00 28.08 -14.72
C LYS A 115 16.30 28.70 -13.51
N ARG A 116 15.38 27.97 -12.87
CA ARG A 116 14.59 28.49 -11.73
C ARG A 116 15.43 28.63 -10.46
N ASN A 117 16.29 27.66 -10.20
CA ASN A 117 17.00 27.56 -8.92
C ASN A 117 18.46 28.03 -9.01
N ASN A 118 18.94 28.38 -10.21
CA ASN A 118 20.33 28.76 -10.49
C ASN A 118 21.34 27.71 -9.97
N ILE A 119 21.12 26.45 -10.34
CA ILE A 119 21.96 25.30 -9.93
C ILE A 119 22.67 24.65 -11.12
N SER A 120 23.73 23.90 -10.82
CA SER A 120 24.49 23.16 -11.84
C SER A 120 23.66 22.02 -12.44
N GLU A 121 24.06 21.54 -13.63
CA GLU A 121 23.43 20.38 -14.26
C GLU A 121 23.58 19.12 -13.39
N GLU A 122 24.73 18.97 -12.72
CA GLU A 122 25.00 17.84 -11.83
C GLU A 122 24.05 17.83 -10.63
N ASP A 123 23.83 18.99 -10.00
CA ASP A 123 22.89 19.12 -8.89
C ASP A 123 21.44 18.89 -9.33
N ALA A 124 21.08 19.34 -10.52
CA ALA A 124 19.76 19.09 -11.09
C ALA A 124 19.53 17.59 -11.31
N LYS A 125 20.51 16.87 -11.87
CA LYS A 125 20.45 15.41 -12.06
C LYS A 125 20.31 14.68 -10.73
N LYS A 126 21.12 15.01 -9.72
CA LYS A 126 21.03 14.41 -8.36
C LYS A 126 19.63 14.56 -7.75
N ARG A 127 19.02 15.74 -7.90
CA ARG A 127 17.66 16.00 -7.37
C ARG A 127 16.58 15.22 -8.11
N ILE A 128 16.68 15.12 -9.44
CA ILE A 128 15.74 14.36 -10.26
C ILE A 128 15.86 12.87 -9.95
N SER A 129 17.08 12.33 -9.87
CA SER A 129 17.33 10.91 -9.60
C SER A 129 16.98 10.49 -8.17
N ALA A 130 16.88 11.42 -7.22
CA ALA A 130 16.45 11.14 -5.86
C ALA A 130 14.93 10.91 -5.73
N GLN A 131 14.16 11.18 -6.79
CA GLN A 131 12.72 11.01 -6.83
C GLN A 131 12.31 9.84 -7.72
N MET A 132 11.06 9.41 -7.56
CA MET A 132 10.49 8.35 -8.40
C MET A 132 10.43 8.77 -9.87
N THR A 133 10.80 7.85 -10.78
CA THR A 133 10.84 8.12 -12.23
C THR A 133 9.45 8.43 -12.80
N ASN A 134 9.38 9.14 -13.93
CA ASN A 134 8.10 9.37 -14.62
C ASN A 134 7.39 8.05 -14.93
N GLN A 135 8.12 7.02 -15.39
CA GLN A 135 7.54 5.72 -15.70
C GLN A 135 6.87 5.08 -14.48
N ASP A 136 7.52 5.14 -13.32
CA ASP A 136 6.97 4.56 -12.10
C ASP A 136 5.81 5.38 -11.54
N ARG A 137 5.82 6.72 -11.71
CA ARG A 137 4.67 7.56 -11.35
C ARG A 137 3.47 7.23 -12.22
N MET A 138 3.66 7.09 -13.53
CA MET A 138 2.59 6.76 -14.47
C MET A 138 1.90 5.43 -14.13
N LYS A 139 2.66 4.40 -13.69
CA LYS A 139 2.08 3.10 -13.27
C LYS A 139 1.15 3.20 -12.06
N ARG A 140 1.28 4.25 -11.25
CA ARG A 140 0.54 4.47 -10.00
C ARG A 140 -0.39 5.69 -10.07
N SER A 141 -0.70 6.16 -11.27
CA SER A 141 -1.54 7.34 -11.50
C SER A 141 -2.83 6.99 -12.23
N ASP A 142 -3.95 7.57 -11.80
CA ASP A 142 -5.22 7.49 -12.51
C ASP A 142 -5.24 8.46 -13.70
N ILE A 143 -4.64 9.64 -13.52
CA ILE A 143 -4.58 10.68 -14.55
C ILE A 143 -3.13 11.17 -14.70
N ILE A 144 -2.71 11.27 -15.96
CA ILE A 144 -1.41 11.80 -16.35
C ILE A 144 -1.64 13.10 -17.13
N ILE A 145 -0.98 14.17 -16.68
CA ILE A 145 -0.99 15.47 -17.33
C ILE A 145 0.43 15.79 -17.77
N SER A 146 0.62 16.16 -19.02
CA SER A 146 1.92 16.67 -19.48
C SER A 146 1.94 18.20 -19.41
N ASN A 147 2.94 18.75 -18.74
CA ASN A 147 3.22 20.19 -18.76
C ASN A 147 4.41 20.54 -19.67
N GLU A 148 4.64 19.70 -20.68
CA GLU A 148 5.74 19.87 -21.64
C GLU A 148 5.57 21.10 -22.54
N TRP A 149 4.34 21.39 -22.93
CA TRP A 149 3.98 22.49 -23.84
C TRP A 149 3.64 23.77 -23.07
N ASP A 150 2.98 24.72 -23.74
CA ASP A 150 2.55 25.96 -23.11
C ASP A 150 1.40 25.75 -22.11
N THR A 151 1.16 26.79 -21.32
CA THR A 151 0.20 26.77 -20.22
C THR A 151 -1.22 26.49 -20.71
N GLU A 152 -1.58 26.87 -21.93
CA GLU A 152 -2.92 26.64 -22.47
C GLU A 152 -3.18 25.16 -22.74
N GLN A 153 -2.21 24.40 -23.28
CA GLN A 153 -2.43 22.96 -23.44
C GLN A 153 -2.49 22.23 -22.09
N THR A 154 -1.71 22.65 -21.10
CA THR A 154 -1.85 22.10 -19.74
C THR A 154 -3.22 22.43 -19.14
N ASN A 155 -3.71 23.66 -19.30
CA ASN A 155 -5.04 24.06 -18.85
C ASN A 155 -6.15 23.23 -19.51
N GLN A 156 -6.04 22.93 -20.80
CA GLN A 156 -7.00 22.09 -21.52
C GLN A 156 -7.02 20.66 -20.98
N GLN A 157 -5.85 20.06 -20.72
CA GLN A 157 -5.74 18.73 -20.10
C GLN A 157 -6.38 18.71 -18.71
N VAL A 158 -6.07 19.71 -17.87
CA VAL A 158 -6.65 19.85 -16.52
C VAL A 158 -8.18 20.01 -16.59
N LYS A 159 -8.69 20.89 -17.46
CA LYS A 159 -10.14 21.09 -17.64
C LYS A 159 -10.84 19.80 -18.06
N LYS A 160 -10.26 19.05 -19.01
CA LYS A 160 -10.79 17.77 -19.48
C LYS A 160 -10.80 16.74 -18.35
N ALA A 161 -9.71 16.64 -17.59
CA ALA A 161 -9.61 15.73 -16.45
C ALA A 161 -10.63 16.08 -15.35
N LEU A 162 -10.79 17.38 -15.03
CA LEU A 162 -11.76 17.86 -14.05
C LEU A 162 -13.20 17.57 -14.50
N GLN A 163 -13.50 17.75 -15.78
CA GLN A 163 -14.81 17.40 -16.32
C GLN A 163 -15.06 15.89 -16.20
N GLY A 164 -14.05 15.06 -16.42
CA GLY A 164 -14.12 13.63 -16.17
C GLY A 164 -14.50 13.30 -14.72
N VAL A 165 -13.87 13.96 -13.75
CA VAL A 165 -14.21 13.81 -12.32
C VAL A 165 -15.66 14.23 -12.07
N LYS A 166 -16.08 15.40 -12.53
CA LYS A 166 -17.46 15.90 -12.37
C LYS A 166 -18.49 14.94 -12.97
N ASN A 167 -18.20 14.38 -14.15
CA ASN A 167 -19.07 13.41 -14.80
C ASN A 167 -19.18 12.14 -13.95
N ARG A 168 -18.08 11.59 -13.46
CA ARG A 168 -18.07 10.41 -12.56
C ARG A 168 -18.80 10.67 -11.24
N MET A 169 -18.72 11.89 -10.73
CA MET A 169 -19.49 12.33 -9.55
C MET A 169 -21.00 12.42 -9.85
N SER A 170 -21.38 12.81 -11.07
CA SER A 170 -22.78 13.04 -11.50
C SER A 170 -23.48 11.79 -12.06
N SER A 171 -22.74 10.85 -12.65
CA SER A 171 -23.28 9.69 -13.39
C SER A 171 -23.57 8.46 -12.52
N LYS A 172 -23.68 8.61 -11.20
CA LYS A 172 -24.17 7.54 -10.34
C LYS A 172 -25.68 7.36 -10.58
N PRO A 173 -26.17 6.16 -11.00
CA PRO A 173 -27.60 5.87 -10.95
C PRO A 173 -28.11 6.03 -9.51
N PRO A 174 -29.44 6.12 -9.28
CA PRO A 174 -29.99 5.91 -7.95
C PRO A 174 -29.76 4.45 -7.58
N ILE A 175 -28.56 4.13 -7.12
CA ILE A 175 -28.43 3.09 -6.13
C ILE A 175 -29.25 3.62 -4.95
N GLN A 176 -30.17 2.82 -4.44
CA GLN A 176 -30.59 2.97 -3.05
C GLN A 176 -29.37 2.68 -2.17
N VAL A 177 -28.44 3.62 -2.16
CA VAL A 177 -27.37 3.81 -1.19
C VAL A 177 -27.83 5.03 -0.45
N GLN A 178 -28.41 4.80 0.72
CA GLN A 178 -28.43 5.84 1.73
C GLN A 178 -26.98 6.32 1.93
N GLN A 179 -26.82 7.60 1.60
CA GLN A 179 -25.57 8.34 1.65
C GLN A 179 -25.29 8.73 3.10
N ASP A 180 -24.26 8.15 3.69
CA ASP A 180 -23.87 8.51 5.06
C ASP A 180 -22.42 9.03 5.06
N SER A 181 -22.31 10.34 4.82
CA SER A 181 -21.32 11.37 5.24
C SER A 181 -19.80 11.11 5.35
N ASN A 182 -19.25 9.92 5.12
CA ASN A 182 -17.84 9.63 5.48
C ASN A 182 -16.89 9.21 4.35
N GLY A 183 -17.25 9.37 3.06
CA GLY A 183 -16.33 9.25 1.89
C GLY A 183 -15.32 8.10 1.99
N ASN A 184 -15.83 6.88 1.81
CA ASN A 184 -15.13 5.64 2.10
C ASN A 184 -14.27 5.14 0.92
N ASN A 185 -12.98 4.90 1.23
CA ASN A 185 -11.98 4.14 0.46
C ASN A 185 -12.52 2.75 0.02
N PHE A 186 -12.14 2.27 -1.18
CA PHE A 186 -12.52 0.96 -1.75
C PHE A 186 -12.56 -0.20 -0.73
N LEU A 187 -11.49 -0.41 0.04
CA LEU A 187 -11.45 -1.48 1.05
C LEU A 187 -12.47 -1.27 2.17
N SER A 188 -12.61 -0.03 2.63
CA SER A 188 -13.56 0.30 3.70
C SER A 188 -14.99 0.00 3.29
N SER A 189 -15.35 0.25 2.02
CA SER A 189 -16.67 -0.08 1.50
C SER A 189 -16.99 -1.58 1.58
N ARG A 190 -16.01 -2.44 1.25
CA ARG A 190 -16.15 -3.90 1.34
C ARG A 190 -16.22 -4.36 2.78
N TRP A 191 -15.40 -3.77 3.65
CA TRP A 191 -15.45 -4.02 5.10
C TRP A 191 -16.83 -3.72 5.68
N PHE A 192 -17.32 -2.49 5.50
CA PHE A 192 -18.62 -2.09 6.04
C PHE A 192 -19.78 -2.86 5.40
N SER A 193 -19.69 -3.21 4.11
CA SER A 193 -20.70 -4.05 3.47
C SER A 193 -20.76 -5.47 4.05
N CYS A 194 -19.60 -6.11 4.22
CA CYS A 194 -19.49 -7.42 4.87
C CYS A 194 -20.00 -7.38 6.31
N CYS A 195 -19.62 -6.37 7.08
CA CYS A 195 -20.10 -6.25 8.44
C CYS A 195 -21.61 -6.05 8.53
N ARG A 196 -22.21 -5.25 7.63
CA ARG A 196 -23.66 -5.08 7.57
C ARG A 196 -24.40 -6.37 7.23
N SER A 197 -23.89 -7.17 6.29
CA SER A 197 -24.51 -8.47 5.98
C SER A 197 -24.46 -9.43 7.18
N LEU A 198 -23.41 -9.33 8.00
CA LEU A 198 -23.23 -10.07 9.25
C LEU A 198 -23.91 -9.43 10.46
N LYS A 199 -24.64 -8.32 10.27
CA LYS A 199 -25.35 -7.58 11.32
C LYS A 199 -24.46 -7.07 12.48
N VAL A 200 -23.18 -6.82 12.20
CA VAL A 200 -22.25 -6.20 13.15
C VAL A 200 -22.68 -4.75 13.40
N ASP A 201 -22.65 -4.26 14.63
CA ASP A 201 -23.06 -2.89 14.93
C ASP A 201 -22.05 -1.84 14.41
N ASP A 202 -22.55 -0.66 14.05
CA ASP A 202 -21.76 0.42 13.42
C ASP A 202 -20.55 0.89 14.24
N ALA A 203 -20.64 0.89 15.57
CA ALA A 203 -19.55 1.32 16.43
C ALA A 203 -18.40 0.30 16.39
N THR A 204 -18.74 -0.99 16.45
CA THR A 204 -17.79 -2.10 16.27
C THR A 204 -17.18 -2.04 14.87
N GLN A 205 -17.99 -1.87 13.82
CA GLN A 205 -17.50 -1.76 12.44
C GLN A 205 -16.41 -0.70 12.28
N ARG A 206 -16.66 0.53 12.76
CA ARG A 206 -15.74 1.68 12.59
C ARG A 206 -14.47 1.53 13.41
N SER A 207 -14.60 1.07 14.66
CA SER A 207 -13.45 0.86 15.55
C SER A 207 -12.51 -0.22 15.00
N TRP A 208 -13.06 -1.33 14.51
CA TRP A 208 -12.28 -2.41 13.94
C TRP A 208 -11.70 -2.09 12.57
N TRP A 209 -12.39 -1.31 11.73
CA TRP A 209 -11.80 -0.81 10.49
C TRP A 209 -10.51 -0.04 10.76
N ARG A 210 -10.50 0.83 11.79
CA ARG A 210 -9.31 1.58 12.20
C ARG A 210 -8.18 0.65 12.65
N LEU A 211 -8.51 -0.39 13.43
CA LEU A 211 -7.52 -1.36 13.92
C LEU A 211 -6.93 -2.20 12.78
N ILE A 212 -7.75 -2.72 11.88
CA ILE A 212 -7.30 -3.48 10.70
C ILE A 212 -6.38 -2.61 9.84
N ARG A 213 -6.79 -1.37 9.52
CA ARG A 213 -5.93 -0.45 8.77
C ARG A 213 -4.59 -0.20 9.44
N GLN A 214 -4.60 0.04 10.75
CA GLN A 214 -3.38 0.24 11.52
C GLN A 214 -2.45 -0.97 11.45
N LYS A 215 -3.01 -2.18 11.56
CA LYS A 215 -2.25 -3.43 11.46
C LYS A 215 -1.57 -3.63 10.11
N TYR A 216 -2.27 -3.34 9.01
CA TYR A 216 -1.71 -3.41 7.65
C TYR A 216 -0.82 -2.23 7.28
N SER A 217 -0.79 -1.17 8.10
CA SER A 217 0.11 -0.02 7.96
C SER A 217 1.36 -0.15 8.84
N GLY A 218 1.63 -1.35 9.38
CA GLY A 218 2.76 -1.62 10.26
C GLY A 218 4.11 -1.40 9.58
N VAL A 219 5.10 -0.93 10.36
CA VAL A 219 6.48 -0.81 9.90
C VAL A 219 7.02 -2.20 9.54
N GLY A 220 7.70 -2.31 8.39
CA GLY A 220 8.25 -3.57 7.91
C GLY A 220 7.28 -4.40 7.04
N ARG A 221 6.05 -3.93 6.77
CA ARG A 221 5.09 -4.57 5.86
C ARG A 221 5.17 -3.96 4.45
N TYR A 222 6.12 -4.43 3.64
CA TYR A 222 6.36 -3.90 2.30
C TYR A 222 5.44 -4.51 1.24
N TYR A 223 5.08 -5.79 1.37
CA TYR A 223 4.13 -6.49 0.51
C TYR A 223 2.81 -6.73 1.21
N HIS A 224 2.83 -7.32 2.41
CA HIS A 224 1.64 -7.69 3.16
C HIS A 224 0.96 -6.47 3.78
N ASN A 225 0.49 -5.52 2.98
CA ASN A 225 -0.12 -4.25 3.41
C ASN A 225 -1.50 -4.07 2.77
N THR A 226 -2.09 -2.87 2.88
CA THR A 226 -3.42 -2.61 2.32
C THR A 226 -3.50 -2.75 0.79
N HIS A 227 -2.37 -2.67 0.06
CA HIS A 227 -2.35 -2.92 -1.38
C HIS A 227 -2.57 -4.40 -1.70
N HIS A 228 -1.96 -5.32 -0.94
CA HIS A 228 -2.23 -6.76 -1.05
C HIS A 228 -3.71 -7.07 -0.85
N LEU A 229 -4.31 -6.54 0.22
CA LEU A 229 -5.76 -6.67 0.44
C LEU A 229 -6.58 -6.16 -0.75
N ARG A 230 -6.21 -4.99 -1.28
CA ARG A 230 -6.90 -4.40 -2.43
C ARG A 230 -6.79 -5.30 -3.65
N ASP A 231 -5.60 -5.82 -3.94
CA ASP A 231 -5.35 -6.71 -5.07
C ASP A 231 -6.23 -7.97 -5.00
N MET A 232 -6.38 -8.57 -3.81
CA MET A 232 -7.28 -9.73 -3.63
C MET A 232 -8.74 -9.39 -3.97
N PHE A 233 -9.25 -8.23 -3.52
CA PHE A 233 -10.61 -7.81 -3.84
C PHE A 233 -10.80 -7.40 -5.31
N VAL A 234 -9.77 -6.85 -5.95
CA VAL A 234 -9.77 -6.53 -7.38
C VAL A 234 -9.83 -7.82 -8.20
N LEU A 235 -9.04 -8.83 -7.85
CA LEU A 235 -9.05 -10.12 -8.56
C LEU A 235 -10.38 -10.86 -8.45
N LEU A 236 -11.04 -10.81 -7.29
CA LEU A 236 -12.41 -11.32 -7.16
C LEU A 236 -13.36 -10.69 -8.19
N GLN A 237 -13.23 -9.38 -8.41
CA GLN A 237 -14.06 -8.66 -9.38
C GLN A 237 -13.64 -8.95 -10.82
N GLU A 238 -12.33 -8.94 -11.10
CA GLU A 238 -11.77 -9.15 -12.43
C GLU A 238 -12.09 -10.54 -12.97
N PHE A 239 -11.97 -11.57 -12.14
CA PHE A 239 -12.26 -12.95 -12.50
C PHE A 239 -13.72 -13.35 -12.26
N ALA A 240 -14.57 -12.38 -11.88
CA ALA A 240 -16.00 -12.58 -11.59
C ALA A 240 -16.26 -13.77 -10.65
N ILE A 241 -15.44 -13.89 -9.61
CA ILE A 241 -15.49 -15.00 -8.65
C ILE A 241 -16.57 -14.69 -7.61
N SER A 242 -17.48 -15.64 -7.44
CA SER A 242 -18.46 -15.65 -6.35
C SER A 242 -18.12 -16.78 -5.38
N ALA A 243 -18.10 -16.47 -4.10
CA ALA A 243 -17.96 -17.42 -3.02
C ALA A 243 -19.33 -17.90 -2.51
N ASP A 244 -19.38 -19.09 -1.91
CA ASP A 244 -20.60 -19.63 -1.31
C ASP A 244 -21.02 -18.80 -0.10
N ARG A 245 -20.05 -18.40 0.73
CA ARG A 245 -20.21 -17.45 1.84
C ARG A 245 -19.31 -16.23 1.63
N GLN A 246 -19.73 -15.38 0.70
CA GLN A 246 -19.00 -14.17 0.31
C GLN A 246 -18.63 -13.25 1.48
N ASP A 247 -19.53 -13.13 2.46
CA ASP A 247 -19.34 -12.39 3.70
C ASP A 247 -18.20 -12.97 4.55
N LEU A 248 -18.14 -14.29 4.69
CA LEU A 248 -17.09 -14.98 5.45
C LEU A 248 -15.75 -15.00 4.71
N LEU A 249 -15.76 -15.15 3.37
CA LEU A 249 -14.54 -14.99 2.58
C LEU A 249 -13.97 -13.57 2.76
N TYR A 250 -14.81 -12.54 2.81
CA TYR A 250 -14.33 -11.17 3.03
C TYR A 250 -13.70 -11.00 4.41
N LEU A 251 -14.29 -11.57 5.46
CA LEU A 251 -13.65 -11.62 6.77
C LEU A 251 -12.30 -12.34 6.69
N ALA A 252 -12.22 -13.51 6.06
CA ALA A 252 -10.97 -14.23 5.92
C ALA A 252 -9.91 -13.41 5.17
N ILE A 253 -10.27 -12.70 4.09
CA ILE A 253 -9.37 -11.78 3.38
C ILE A 253 -8.87 -10.67 4.31
N PHE A 254 -9.75 -9.99 5.06
CA PHE A 254 -9.33 -8.91 5.96
C PHE A 254 -8.48 -9.39 7.14
N PHE A 255 -8.58 -10.66 7.53
CA PHE A 255 -7.96 -11.17 8.74
C PHE A 255 -6.78 -12.12 8.51
N HIS A 256 -6.58 -12.73 7.33
CA HIS A 256 -5.56 -13.78 7.15
C HIS A 256 -4.15 -13.36 7.58
N ASP A 257 -3.73 -12.17 7.15
CA ASP A 257 -2.44 -11.56 7.49
C ASP A 257 -2.56 -10.35 8.42
N VAL A 258 -3.67 -10.18 9.13
CA VAL A 258 -3.83 -8.98 9.96
C VAL A 258 -2.73 -8.87 11.02
N VAL A 259 -2.23 -9.99 11.51
CA VAL A 259 -0.98 -10.06 12.27
C VAL A 259 0.08 -10.68 11.36
N TYR A 260 1.15 -9.94 11.09
CA TYR A 260 2.22 -10.38 10.21
C TYR A 260 3.59 -9.89 10.67
N ASP A 261 4.56 -10.80 10.70
CA ASP A 261 5.97 -10.56 10.89
C ASP A 261 6.76 -11.67 10.18
N ALA A 262 7.65 -11.30 9.26
CA ALA A 262 8.43 -12.23 8.45
C ALA A 262 9.38 -13.12 9.28
N THR A 263 9.63 -12.78 10.54
CA THR A 263 10.49 -13.56 11.44
C THR A 263 9.71 -14.59 12.28
N ARG A 264 8.37 -14.53 12.27
CA ARG A 264 7.49 -15.42 13.03
C ARG A 264 6.98 -16.58 12.18
N THR A 265 6.60 -17.67 12.85
CA THR A 265 6.00 -18.87 12.23
C THR A 265 4.56 -19.11 12.68
N ASP A 266 4.00 -18.22 13.50
CA ASP A 266 2.65 -18.31 14.09
C ASP A 266 1.74 -17.15 13.66
N ASN A 267 2.00 -16.55 12.49
CA ASN A 267 1.26 -15.39 12.00
C ASN A 267 -0.22 -15.70 11.83
N GLU A 268 -0.57 -16.81 11.20
CA GLU A 268 -1.96 -17.21 10.97
C GLU A 268 -2.68 -17.52 12.28
N GLU A 269 -2.02 -18.21 13.22
CA GLU A 269 -2.56 -18.43 14.57
C GLU A 269 -2.81 -17.11 15.32
N ALA A 270 -1.90 -16.14 15.18
CA ALA A 270 -2.05 -14.83 15.78
C ALA A 270 -3.17 -14.01 15.12
N SER A 271 -3.31 -14.10 13.79
CA SER A 271 -4.41 -13.54 13.01
C SER A 271 -5.75 -14.13 13.42
N VAL A 272 -5.84 -15.44 13.64
CA VAL A 272 -7.04 -16.11 14.18
C VAL A 272 -7.40 -15.57 15.56
N LYS A 273 -6.44 -15.44 16.48
CA LYS A 273 -6.69 -14.86 17.81
C LYS A 273 -7.19 -13.41 17.73
N PHE A 274 -6.65 -12.63 16.79
CA PHE A 274 -7.10 -11.27 16.53
C PHE A 274 -8.54 -11.25 15.98
N PHE A 275 -8.86 -12.15 15.04
CA PHE A 275 -10.21 -12.32 14.51
C PHE A 275 -11.22 -12.75 15.59
N GLN A 276 -10.85 -13.68 16.47
CA GLN A 276 -11.71 -14.07 17.60
C GLN A 276 -12.01 -12.89 18.54
N THR A 277 -11.06 -11.98 18.70
CA THR A 277 -11.28 -10.73 19.46
C THR A 277 -12.30 -9.82 18.78
N PHE A 278 -12.28 -9.76 17.44
CA PHE A 278 -13.32 -9.08 16.67
C PHE A 278 -14.70 -9.73 16.85
N CYS A 279 -14.77 -11.06 16.76
CA CYS A 279 -16.02 -11.79 16.93
C CYS A 279 -16.65 -11.59 18.32
N ASN A 280 -15.81 -11.55 19.37
CA ASN A 280 -16.25 -11.23 20.72
C ASN A 280 -16.82 -9.80 20.84
N ALA A 281 -16.22 -8.84 20.13
CA ALA A 281 -16.72 -7.47 20.09
C ALA A 281 -18.02 -7.36 19.29
N ALA A 282 -18.10 -8.02 18.13
CA ALA A 282 -19.29 -8.04 17.29
C ALA A 282 -20.47 -8.71 18.01
N ARG A 283 -20.31 -9.95 18.51
CA ARG A 283 -21.36 -10.79 19.13
C ARG A 283 -22.42 -11.36 18.18
N GLN A 284 -22.62 -10.81 16.97
CA GLN A 284 -23.66 -11.33 16.05
C GLN A 284 -23.20 -12.46 15.13
N ILE A 285 -21.88 -12.69 15.00
CA ILE A 285 -21.34 -13.75 14.15
C ILE A 285 -21.53 -15.10 14.85
N SER A 286 -22.17 -16.07 14.20
CA SER A 286 -22.43 -17.40 14.77
C SER A 286 -21.13 -18.15 15.06
N ARG A 287 -21.12 -19.09 16.02
CA ARG A 287 -19.92 -19.90 16.29
C ARG A 287 -19.46 -20.70 15.07
N GLU A 288 -20.41 -21.21 14.29
CA GLU A 288 -20.13 -21.95 13.06
C GLU A 288 -19.42 -21.07 12.02
N ASP A 289 -19.90 -19.83 11.81
CA ASP A 289 -19.28 -18.87 10.90
C ASP A 289 -17.88 -18.45 11.38
N GLN A 290 -17.72 -18.25 12.70
CA GLN A 290 -16.42 -17.96 13.31
C GLN A 290 -15.43 -19.10 13.05
N ASP A 291 -15.84 -20.35 13.31
CA ASP A 291 -15.00 -21.53 13.11
C ASP A 291 -14.62 -21.69 11.63
N LEU A 292 -15.53 -21.39 10.71
CA LEU A 292 -15.26 -21.44 9.27
C LEU A 292 -14.21 -20.40 8.86
N VAL A 293 -14.34 -19.14 9.29
CA VAL A 293 -13.34 -18.10 9.00
C VAL A 293 -11.99 -18.42 9.64
N CYS A 294 -11.97 -18.95 10.87
CA CYS A 294 -10.73 -19.39 11.51
C CYS A 294 -10.03 -20.48 10.69
N LYS A 295 -10.77 -21.48 10.20
CA LYS A 295 -10.23 -22.54 9.33
C LYS A 295 -9.72 -21.97 8.00
N MET A 296 -10.41 -20.99 7.42
CA MET A 296 -9.96 -20.33 6.18
C MET A 296 -8.64 -19.60 6.40
N ILE A 297 -8.51 -18.80 7.46
CA ILE A 297 -7.25 -18.12 7.82
C ILE A 297 -6.14 -19.15 8.05
N MET A 298 -6.38 -20.19 8.85
CA MET A 298 -5.38 -21.23 9.09
C MET A 298 -4.97 -21.98 7.81
N SER A 299 -5.83 -22.02 6.79
CA SER A 299 -5.50 -22.69 5.53
C SER A 299 -4.51 -21.92 4.67
N THR A 300 -4.31 -20.62 4.89
CA THR A 300 -3.30 -19.81 4.17
C THR A 300 -1.89 -20.02 4.70
N LYS A 301 -1.73 -20.80 5.77
CA LYS A 301 -0.42 -21.19 6.29
C LYS A 301 0.23 -22.17 5.32
N HIS A 302 1.34 -21.77 4.70
CA HIS A 302 2.02 -22.54 3.64
C HIS A 302 2.89 -23.72 4.14
N ASP A 303 2.53 -24.31 5.29
CA ASP A 303 3.27 -25.39 5.97
C ASP A 303 2.77 -26.81 5.63
N ALA A 304 3.74 -27.71 5.46
CA ALA A 304 3.74 -29.18 5.52
C ALA A 304 2.72 -30.07 4.76
N ASP A 305 1.57 -29.64 4.23
CA ASP A 305 0.65 -30.55 3.52
C ASP A 305 0.49 -30.16 2.04
N HIS A 306 1.34 -30.73 1.18
CA HIS A 306 1.56 -30.24 -0.19
C HIS A 306 0.52 -30.69 -1.21
N ASP A 307 -0.25 -31.72 -0.88
CA ASP A 307 -1.27 -32.31 -1.75
C ASP A 307 -2.69 -32.10 -1.22
N ARG A 308 -2.86 -31.18 -0.25
CA ARG A 308 -4.19 -30.87 0.25
C ARG A 308 -4.98 -30.13 -0.81
N GLU A 309 -5.83 -30.86 -1.51
CA GLU A 309 -6.78 -30.31 -2.49
C GLU A 309 -7.81 -29.44 -1.76
N LEU A 310 -7.57 -28.12 -1.73
CA LEU A 310 -8.54 -27.16 -1.22
C LEU A 310 -9.70 -27.00 -2.21
N LYS A 311 -10.91 -26.80 -1.69
CA LYS A 311 -12.15 -26.65 -2.49
C LYS A 311 -12.97 -25.46 -1.99
N GLY A 312 -13.85 -24.96 -2.86
CA GLY A 312 -14.74 -23.85 -2.56
C GLY A 312 -14.00 -22.59 -2.09
N ASP A 313 -14.55 -21.93 -1.08
CA ASP A 313 -14.03 -20.65 -0.58
C ASP A 313 -12.59 -20.75 -0.03
N PHE A 314 -12.14 -21.93 0.44
CA PHE A 314 -10.76 -22.16 0.86
C PHE A 314 -9.77 -22.09 -0.30
N ALA A 315 -10.13 -22.70 -1.43
CA ALA A 315 -9.34 -22.64 -2.66
C ALA A 315 -9.25 -21.20 -3.16
N ILE A 316 -10.38 -20.49 -3.16
CA ILE A 316 -10.43 -19.07 -3.58
C ILE A 316 -9.50 -18.22 -2.72
N LEU A 317 -9.56 -18.33 -1.38
CA LEU A 317 -8.72 -17.52 -0.50
C LEU A 317 -7.21 -17.79 -0.73
N ASN A 318 -6.83 -19.06 -0.83
CA ASN A 318 -5.43 -19.45 -1.03
C ASN A 318 -4.91 -19.01 -2.41
N ASP A 319 -5.73 -19.16 -3.44
CA ASP A 319 -5.35 -18.73 -4.78
C ASP A 319 -5.25 -17.20 -4.88
N LEU A 320 -6.11 -16.46 -4.17
CA LEU A 320 -6.00 -15.00 -4.06
C LEU A 320 -4.70 -14.59 -3.38
N ASP A 321 -4.35 -15.23 -2.26
CA ASP A 321 -3.12 -14.94 -1.52
C ASP A 321 -1.87 -15.21 -2.38
N LEU A 322 -1.87 -16.33 -3.12
CA LEU A 322 -0.78 -16.72 -4.01
C LEU A 322 -0.80 -16.04 -5.39
N SER A 323 -1.85 -15.31 -5.72
CA SER A 323 -2.09 -14.77 -7.08
C SER A 323 -0.97 -13.87 -7.60
N ILE A 324 -0.24 -13.20 -6.71
CA ILE A 324 0.90 -12.36 -7.06
C ILE A 324 1.98 -13.14 -7.81
N LEU A 325 2.09 -14.44 -7.55
CA LEU A 325 3.04 -15.32 -8.24
C LEU A 325 2.77 -15.33 -9.74
N GLY A 326 1.50 -15.33 -10.17
CA GLY A 326 1.10 -15.31 -11.57
C GLY A 326 0.90 -13.92 -12.18
N SER A 327 1.27 -12.86 -11.45
CA SER A 327 1.17 -11.49 -11.97
C SER A 327 2.16 -11.22 -13.12
N GLN A 328 1.96 -10.11 -13.83
CA GLN A 328 2.89 -9.68 -14.87
C GLN A 328 4.34 -9.61 -14.35
N PRO A 329 5.36 -9.96 -15.16
CA PRO A 329 6.75 -10.09 -14.71
C PRO A 329 7.32 -8.85 -13.98
N SER A 330 6.88 -7.66 -14.38
CA SER A 330 7.26 -6.39 -13.74
C SER A 330 6.65 -6.24 -12.34
N LYS A 331 5.37 -6.59 -12.17
CA LYS A 331 4.68 -6.61 -10.88
C LYS A 331 5.28 -7.67 -9.95
N TYR A 332 5.51 -8.88 -10.47
CA TYR A 332 6.18 -9.96 -9.73
C TYR A 332 7.58 -9.56 -9.24
N SER A 333 8.38 -8.93 -10.10
CA SER A 333 9.73 -8.47 -9.70
C SER A 333 9.66 -7.49 -8.53
N LYS A 334 8.69 -6.57 -8.53
CA LYS A 334 8.51 -5.63 -7.43
C LYS A 334 8.03 -6.32 -6.14
N TYR A 335 7.15 -7.30 -6.28
CA TYR A 335 6.75 -8.17 -5.17
C TYR A 335 7.96 -8.88 -4.55
N ALA A 336 8.83 -9.49 -5.35
CA ALA A 336 10.00 -10.19 -4.84
C ALA A 336 10.96 -9.26 -4.08
N GLU A 337 11.16 -8.02 -4.56
CA GLU A 337 11.90 -6.98 -3.83
C GLU A 337 11.24 -6.62 -2.50
N ASN A 338 9.92 -6.42 -2.50
CA ASN A 338 9.19 -6.08 -1.27
C ASN A 338 9.28 -7.21 -0.26
N VAL A 339 9.12 -8.47 -0.67
CA VAL A 339 9.31 -9.63 0.21
C VAL A 339 10.74 -9.64 0.77
N GLN A 340 11.76 -9.44 -0.05
CA GLN A 340 13.15 -9.34 0.43
C GLN A 340 13.30 -8.26 1.51
N MET A 341 12.63 -7.11 1.36
CA MET A 341 12.65 -6.04 2.36
C MET A 341 11.94 -6.43 3.67
N GLU A 342 10.87 -7.23 3.63
CA GLU A 342 10.21 -7.74 4.85
C GLU A 342 11.14 -8.71 5.61
N PHE A 343 11.92 -9.49 4.88
CA PHE A 343 12.93 -10.40 5.43
C PHE A 343 14.29 -9.74 5.68
N SER A 344 14.41 -8.41 5.58
CA SER A 344 15.68 -7.70 5.81
C SER A 344 16.33 -7.94 7.19
N PRO A 345 15.61 -8.31 8.26
CA PRO A 345 16.25 -8.71 9.52
C PRO A 345 17.05 -10.02 9.43
N LEU A 346 16.78 -10.88 8.45
CA LEU A 346 17.54 -12.12 8.24
C LEU A 346 18.81 -11.86 7.43
N PRO A 347 19.90 -12.62 7.68
CA PRO A 347 21.06 -12.60 6.80
C PRO A 347 20.66 -12.93 5.35
N PHE A 348 21.18 -12.14 4.40
CA PHE A 348 20.79 -12.26 2.99
C PHE A 348 20.95 -13.69 2.41
N PRO A 349 22.04 -14.45 2.69
CA PRO A 349 22.14 -15.84 2.25
C PRO A 349 21.05 -16.76 2.84
N THR A 350 20.66 -16.55 4.09
CA THR A 350 19.57 -17.30 4.74
C THR A 350 18.24 -16.99 4.08
N PHE A 351 17.97 -15.72 3.76
CA PHE A 351 16.80 -15.33 2.99
C PHE A 351 16.76 -16.03 1.63
N LEU A 352 17.86 -15.98 0.86
CA LEU A 352 17.93 -16.62 -0.45
C LEU A 352 17.67 -18.13 -0.39
N ALA A 353 18.22 -18.82 0.61
CA ALA A 353 18.00 -20.25 0.80
C ALA A 353 16.51 -20.56 1.07
N ARG A 354 15.90 -19.86 2.03
CA ARG A 354 14.47 -20.02 2.37
C ARG A 354 13.55 -19.66 1.20
N ARG A 355 13.87 -18.58 0.48
CA ARG A 355 13.10 -18.14 -0.68
C ARG A 355 13.17 -19.17 -1.80
N LYS A 356 14.36 -19.70 -2.10
CA LYS A 356 14.53 -20.76 -3.09
C LYS A 356 13.76 -22.02 -2.70
N GLU A 357 13.83 -22.43 -1.42
CA GLU A 357 13.08 -23.58 -0.90
C GLU A 357 11.57 -23.39 -1.11
N PHE A 358 11.01 -22.24 -0.70
CA PHE A 358 9.59 -21.92 -0.92
C PHE A 358 9.20 -22.00 -2.40
N LEU A 359 9.96 -21.37 -3.29
CA LEU A 359 9.65 -21.34 -4.73
C LEU A 359 9.76 -22.75 -5.36
N SER A 360 10.79 -23.51 -5.00
CA SER A 360 10.97 -24.88 -5.50
C SER A 360 9.84 -25.80 -5.04
N LYS A 361 9.39 -25.64 -3.79
CA LYS A 361 8.24 -26.34 -3.22
C LYS A 361 6.92 -25.97 -3.92
N MET A 362 6.74 -24.72 -4.30
CA MET A 362 5.56 -24.30 -5.09
C MET A 362 5.60 -24.89 -6.50
N LEU A 363 6.75 -24.91 -7.15
CA LEU A 363 6.92 -25.50 -8.49
C LEU A 363 6.76 -27.01 -8.54
N SER A 364 7.05 -27.73 -7.43
CA SER A 364 6.86 -29.18 -7.36
C SER A 364 5.40 -29.60 -7.29
N LYS A 365 4.46 -28.69 -7.02
CA LYS A 365 3.02 -28.98 -7.04
C LYS A 365 2.56 -29.26 -8.47
N THR A 366 1.63 -30.21 -8.64
CA THR A 366 0.97 -30.45 -9.93
C THR A 366 0.27 -29.20 -10.45
N THR A 367 -0.40 -28.47 -9.57
CA THR A 367 -0.99 -27.16 -9.85
C THR A 367 -0.69 -26.19 -8.71
N ILE A 368 -0.28 -24.97 -9.03
CA ILE A 368 -0.06 -23.91 -8.04
C ILE A 368 -1.40 -23.40 -7.52
N PHE A 369 -2.36 -23.21 -8.42
CA PHE A 369 -3.70 -22.72 -8.09
C PHE A 369 -4.72 -23.86 -8.05
N SER A 370 -5.62 -23.83 -7.06
CA SER A 370 -6.61 -24.87 -6.78
C SER A 370 -7.91 -24.69 -7.58
N ALA A 371 -8.33 -23.46 -7.84
CA ALA A 371 -9.51 -23.14 -8.62
C ALA A 371 -9.17 -22.93 -10.10
N ASP A 372 -10.01 -23.48 -10.98
CA ASP A 372 -9.81 -23.47 -12.43
C ASP A 372 -9.65 -22.07 -13.01
N VAL A 373 -10.34 -21.09 -12.45
CA VAL A 373 -10.25 -19.70 -12.90
C VAL A 373 -8.86 -19.13 -12.70
N PHE A 374 -8.21 -19.35 -11.56
CA PHE A 374 -6.86 -18.87 -11.32
C PHE A 374 -5.85 -19.66 -12.14
N ARG A 375 -5.98 -20.99 -12.22
CA ARG A 375 -5.11 -21.83 -13.05
C ARG A 375 -5.03 -21.32 -14.49
N ARG A 376 -6.18 -21.11 -15.12
CA ARG A 376 -6.26 -20.68 -16.51
C ARG A 376 -5.60 -19.33 -16.77
N HIS A 377 -5.63 -18.41 -15.81
CA HIS A 377 -5.12 -17.05 -16.00
C HIS A 377 -3.69 -16.87 -15.48
N LEU A 378 -3.26 -17.63 -14.46
CA LEU A 378 -2.08 -17.31 -13.67
C LEU A 378 -1.01 -18.42 -13.64
N GLU A 379 -1.35 -19.69 -13.89
CA GLU A 379 -0.45 -20.84 -13.66
C GLU A 379 0.86 -20.74 -14.46
N ASP A 380 0.78 -20.58 -15.79
CA ASP A 380 1.95 -20.54 -16.67
C ASP A 380 2.86 -19.35 -16.33
N THR A 381 2.26 -18.19 -16.07
CA THR A 381 2.98 -16.98 -15.67
C THR A 381 3.64 -17.18 -14.31
N ALA A 382 2.97 -17.83 -13.36
CA ALA A 382 3.51 -18.13 -12.03
C ALA A 382 4.73 -19.02 -12.10
N ARG A 383 4.66 -20.11 -12.88
CA ARG A 383 5.79 -21.01 -13.09
C ARG A 383 6.98 -20.28 -13.71
N SER A 384 6.73 -19.51 -14.79
CA SER A 384 7.77 -18.72 -15.46
C SER A 384 8.42 -17.68 -14.52
N ASN A 385 7.63 -17.00 -13.69
CA ASN A 385 8.13 -16.05 -12.70
C ASN A 385 9.04 -16.72 -11.67
N MET A 386 8.59 -17.82 -11.07
CA MET A 386 9.33 -18.53 -10.03
C MET A 386 10.61 -19.19 -10.58
N ASP A 387 10.56 -19.79 -11.77
CA ASP A 387 11.74 -20.35 -12.44
C ASP A 387 12.82 -19.30 -12.68
N ARG A 388 12.42 -18.10 -13.16
CA ARG A 388 13.35 -16.98 -13.35
C ARG A 388 13.95 -16.50 -12.03
N GLU A 389 13.15 -16.42 -10.97
CA GLU A 389 13.64 -16.03 -9.66
C GLU A 389 14.63 -17.07 -9.10
N ILE A 390 14.33 -18.37 -9.20
CA ILE A 390 15.24 -19.45 -8.78
C ILE A 390 16.55 -19.42 -9.57
N ALA A 391 16.50 -19.18 -10.89
CA ALA A 391 17.69 -19.03 -11.71
C ALA A 391 18.53 -17.82 -11.26
N LYS A 392 17.89 -16.70 -10.94
CA LYS A 392 18.55 -15.50 -10.38
C LYS A 392 19.20 -15.79 -9.03
N ILE A 393 18.48 -16.42 -8.10
CA ILE A 393 19.00 -16.80 -6.78
C ILE A 393 20.21 -17.73 -6.94
N SER A 394 20.12 -18.73 -7.81
CA SER A 394 21.21 -19.70 -8.02
C SER A 394 22.49 -19.04 -8.57
N ARG A 395 22.36 -18.04 -9.46
CA ARG A 395 23.49 -17.23 -9.94
C ARG A 395 24.12 -16.38 -8.84
N LEU A 396 23.30 -15.79 -7.95
CA LEU A 396 23.80 -15.01 -6.82
C LEU A 396 24.57 -15.89 -5.82
N CYS A 397 24.10 -17.10 -5.56
CA CYS A 397 24.80 -18.05 -4.71
C CYS A 397 26.15 -18.51 -5.31
N SER A 398 26.23 -18.70 -6.63
CA SER A 398 27.48 -19.10 -7.29
C SER A 398 28.55 -18.01 -7.37
N LEU A 399 28.17 -16.74 -7.22
CA LEU A 399 29.11 -15.59 -7.23
C LEU A 399 29.70 -15.29 -5.84
N ASN A 400 29.12 -15.85 -4.78
CA ASN A 400 29.53 -15.65 -3.39
C ASN A 400 30.30 -16.86 -2.80
N ASN A 401 30.46 -17.93 -3.59
CA ASN A 401 31.37 -19.05 -3.33
C ASN A 401 32.62 -18.86 -4.20
#